data_AF-A0A183CIX5-F1
#
_entry.id   AF-A0A183CIX5-F1
#
_cell.length_a   1.000
_cell.length_b   1.000
_cell.length_c   1.000
_cell.angle_alpha   90.00
_cell.angle_beta   90.00
_cell.angle_gamma   90.00
#
_symmetry.space_group_name_H-M   'P 1'
#
loop_
_entity.id
_entity.type
_entity.pdbx_description
1 polymer ?
#
loop_
_entity_poly.entity_id
_entity_poly.type
_entity_poly.pdbx_seq_one_letter_code
_entity_poly.pdbx_strand_id
1 'polypeptide(L)'
;MLYEVITETPARLTLLGNMTKYPITLAEIVRRVSPPECLNTSFLSGILRRAKNKDGGKRFRMELQRFNCGVDLQTGRRKTGAITTFTALCERESIQLAKDFDKLTRH
;
A
#
# COMPACT_ATOMS: atom_id res chain seq x y z
N MET A 1 -13.71 11.60 0.22
CA MET A 1 -12.83 11.09 1.30
C MET A 1 -12.05 9.84 0.90
N LEU A 2 -12.66 8.75 0.42
CA LEU A 2 -11.89 7.51 0.11
C LEU A 2 -10.83 7.62 -1.01
N TYR A 3 -10.99 8.57 -1.94
CA TYR A 3 -10.01 8.82 -3.01
C TYR A 3 -8.85 9.74 -2.60
N GLU A 4 -8.84 10.21 -1.37
CA GLU A 4 -7.80 11.11 -0.90
C GLU A 4 -6.44 10.40 -0.85
N VAL A 5 -5.42 11.06 -1.38
CA VAL A 5 -4.04 10.55 -1.39
C VAL A 5 -3.42 10.83 -0.03
N ILE A 6 -3.06 9.78 0.69
CA ILE A 6 -2.42 9.89 2.01
C ILE A 6 -0.91 10.01 1.85
N THR A 7 -0.35 9.28 0.89
CA THR A 7 1.09 9.31 0.64
C THR A 7 1.43 8.84 -0.76
N GLU A 8 2.70 8.97 -1.12
CA GLU A 8 3.26 8.41 -2.32
C GLU A 8 4.33 7.38 -1.96
N THR A 9 4.45 6.35 -2.79
CA THR A 9 5.31 5.20 -2.53
C THR A 9 6.18 4.93 -3.79
N PRO A 10 7.53 4.95 -3.70
CA PRO A 10 8.42 4.92 -4.88
C PRO A 10 8.42 3.62 -5.70
N ALA A 11 7.83 3.55 -6.89
CA ALA A 11 7.52 2.32 -7.62
C ALA A 11 8.57 1.16 -7.57
N ARG A 12 8.11 -0.10 -7.44
CA ARG A 12 8.94 -1.33 -7.43
C ARG A 12 9.40 -1.73 -8.82
N LEU A 13 8.50 -1.59 -9.79
CA LEU A 13 8.65 -2.10 -11.15
C LEU A 13 9.09 -0.95 -12.06
N THR A 14 10.27 -0.40 -11.78
CA THR A 14 10.87 0.68 -12.58
C THR A 14 12.34 0.42 -12.83
N LEU A 15 12.81 0.81 -14.00
CA LEU A 15 14.24 0.77 -14.33
C LEU A 15 15.03 1.73 -13.44
N LEU A 16 16.33 1.44 -13.29
CA LEU A 16 17.27 2.31 -12.58
C LEU A 16 17.25 3.72 -13.20
N GLY A 17 17.20 4.75 -12.35
CA GLY A 17 17.12 6.14 -12.77
C GLY A 17 15.70 6.68 -12.97
N ASN A 18 14.69 5.80 -13.06
CA ASN A 18 13.30 6.23 -13.08
C ASN A 18 12.76 6.36 -11.64
N MET A 19 12.48 7.59 -11.22
CA MET A 19 11.97 7.90 -9.87
C MET A 19 10.44 8.01 -9.81
N THR A 20 9.74 7.10 -10.49
CA THR A 20 8.26 7.09 -10.46
C THR A 20 7.77 6.83 -9.04
N LYS A 21 6.83 7.63 -8.57
CA LYS A 21 6.12 7.40 -7.32
C LYS A 21 4.64 7.21 -7.61
N TYR A 22 4.01 6.30 -6.87
CA TYR A 22 2.58 6.09 -7.02
C TYR A 22 1.82 6.62 -5.81
N PRO A 23 0.70 7.32 -6.04
CA PRO A 23 -0.17 7.79 -4.97
C PRO A 23 -0.87 6.60 -4.33
N ILE A 24 -0.97 6.65 -3.01
CA ILE A 24 -1.66 5.67 -2.17
C ILE A 24 -2.86 6.37 -1.58
N THR A 25 -4.03 5.82 -1.90
CA THR A 25 -5.30 6.36 -1.44
C THR A 25 -5.69 5.82 -0.09
N LEU A 26 -6.57 6.55 0.60
CA LEU A 26 -7.21 6.05 1.82
C LEU A 26 -7.97 4.74 1.54
N ALA A 27 -8.65 4.64 0.40
CA ALA A 27 -9.37 3.42 -0.01
C ALA A 27 -8.46 2.19 -0.07
N GLU A 28 -7.25 2.32 -0.60
CA GLU A 28 -6.27 1.23 -0.64
C GLU A 28 -5.94 0.75 0.78
N ILE A 29 -5.66 1.69 1.70
CA ILE A 29 -5.35 1.34 3.09
C ILE A 29 -6.54 0.64 3.76
N VAL A 30 -7.74 1.19 3.60
CA VAL A 30 -8.99 0.62 4.18
C VAL A 30 -9.22 -0.80 3.69
N ARG A 31 -9.04 -1.09 2.40
CA ARG A 31 -9.20 -2.45 1.86
C ARG A 31 -8.15 -3.40 2.40
N ARG A 32 -6.90 -2.96 2.54
CA ARG A 32 -5.80 -3.80 3.06
C ARG A 32 -5.94 -4.15 4.54
N VAL A 33 -6.47 -3.26 5.38
CA VAL A 33 -6.69 -3.53 6.82
C VAL A 33 -7.96 -4.33 7.09
N SER A 34 -8.88 -4.34 6.13
CA SER A 34 -10.15 -5.05 6.19
C SER A 34 -10.03 -6.45 5.58
N PRO A 35 -11.02 -7.34 5.80
CA PRO A 35 -11.10 -8.59 5.07
C PRO A 35 -11.12 -8.35 3.55
N PRO A 36 -10.50 -9.23 2.74
CA PRO A 36 -9.89 -10.50 3.13
C PRO A 36 -8.42 -10.40 3.59
N GLU A 37 -7.72 -9.29 3.34
CA GLU A 37 -6.27 -9.21 3.55
C GLU A 37 -5.88 -9.04 5.04
N CYS A 38 -6.64 -8.24 5.80
CA CYS A 38 -6.41 -7.99 7.23
C CYS A 38 -4.94 -7.69 7.59
N LEU A 39 -4.26 -6.88 6.76
CA LEU A 39 -2.85 -6.54 6.94
C LEU A 39 -2.64 -5.73 8.22
N ASN A 40 -1.59 -6.06 8.96
CA ASN A 40 -1.16 -5.28 10.10
C ASN A 40 -0.24 -4.11 9.68
N THR A 41 0.06 -3.23 10.64
CA THR A 41 0.88 -2.03 10.40
C THR A 41 2.26 -2.35 9.82
N SER A 42 2.86 -3.48 10.21
CA SER A 42 4.21 -3.86 9.75
C SER A 42 4.21 -4.20 8.25
N PHE A 43 3.21 -4.96 7.79
CA PHE A 43 3.04 -5.26 6.36
C PHE A 43 2.77 -3.99 5.55
N LEU A 44 1.84 -3.15 6.01
CA LEU A 44 1.57 -1.86 5.36
C LEU A 44 2.82 -1.00 5.28
N SER A 45 3.60 -0.91 6.35
CA SER A 45 4.86 -0.15 6.35
C SER A 45 5.88 -0.71 5.34
N GLY A 46 5.91 -2.02 5.13
CA GLY A 46 6.72 -2.65 4.09
C GLY A 46 6.23 -2.33 2.67
N ILE A 47 4.93 -2.42 2.44
CA ILE A 47 4.29 -2.09 1.16
C ILE A 47 4.52 -0.62 0.80
N LEU A 48 4.38 0.27 1.78
CA LEU A 48 4.59 1.72 1.64
C LEU A 48 6.07 2.12 1.60
N ARG A 49 7.01 1.16 1.74
CA ARG A 49 8.47 1.41 1.88
C ARG A 49 8.84 2.36 3.02
N ARG A 50 8.02 2.41 4.07
CA ARG A 50 8.21 3.25 5.27
C ARG A 50 8.89 2.52 6.43
N ALA A 51 9.17 1.23 6.29
CA ALA A 51 9.71 0.36 7.35
C ALA A 51 11.14 0.69 7.81
N LYS A 52 11.89 1.53 7.08
CA LYS A 52 13.28 1.89 7.45
C LYS A 52 13.38 2.94 8.57
N ASN A 53 12.30 3.66 8.87
CA ASN A 53 12.31 4.71 9.89
C ASN A 53 11.84 4.16 11.23
N LYS A 54 12.63 4.39 12.30
CA LYS A 54 12.36 3.94 13.68
C LYS A 54 10.94 4.27 14.17
N ASP A 55 10.35 5.37 13.68
CA ASP A 55 8.99 5.84 14.01
C ASP A 55 7.98 5.77 12.84
N GLY A 56 8.32 5.09 11.74
CA GLY A 56 7.52 5.08 10.52
C GLY A 56 6.07 4.60 10.76
N GLY A 57 5.89 3.53 11.54
CA GLY A 57 4.57 3.01 11.88
C GLY A 57 3.75 3.94 12.78
N LYS A 58 4.39 4.64 13.73
CA LYS A 58 3.71 5.60 14.61
C LYS A 58 3.22 6.82 13.82
N ARG A 59 4.08 7.37 12.96
CA ARG A 59 3.72 8.50 12.08
C ARG A 59 2.60 8.15 11.11
N PHE A 60 2.65 6.96 10.52
CA PHE A 60 1.60 6.50 9.62
C PHE A 60 0.24 6.36 10.32
N ARG A 61 0.20 5.84 11.55
CA ARG A 61 -1.04 5.82 12.35
C ARG A 61 -1.58 7.22 12.66
N MET A 62 -0.70 8.16 13.01
CA MET A 62 -1.11 9.55 13.26
C MET A 62 -1.62 10.24 11.98
N GLU A 63 -1.01 9.97 10.83
CA GLU A 63 -1.51 10.45 9.53
C GLU A 63 -2.91 9.89 9.25
N LEU A 64 -3.12 8.59 9.46
CA LEU A 64 -4.43 7.94 9.25
C LEU A 64 -5.51 8.46 10.19
N GLN A 65 -5.18 8.79 11.44
CA GLN A 65 -6.12 9.38 12.40
C GLN A 65 -6.70 10.71 11.89
N ARG A 66 -5.96 11.49 11.09
CA ARG A 66 -6.45 12.77 10.54
C ARG A 66 -7.65 12.60 9.60
N PHE A 67 -7.78 11.43 8.98
CA PHE A 67 -8.85 11.17 8.01
C PHE A 67 -10.14 10.64 8.67
N ASN A 68 -10.18 10.49 10.00
CA ASN A 68 -11.36 10.08 10.79
C ASN A 68 -12.11 8.85 10.25
N CYS A 69 -11.40 7.94 9.59
CA CYS A 69 -11.99 6.84 8.84
C CYS A 69 -12.21 5.57 9.67
N GLY A 70 -12.07 5.63 10.99
CA GLY A 70 -12.27 4.48 11.89
C GLY A 70 -11.30 3.31 11.66
N VAL A 71 -10.20 3.53 10.93
CA VAL A 71 -9.20 2.50 10.65
C VAL A 71 -8.34 2.29 11.90
N ASP A 72 -8.67 1.24 12.66
CA ASP A 72 -7.88 0.85 13.84
C ASP A 72 -6.74 -0.10 13.45
N LEU A 73 -5.55 0.47 13.31
CA LEU A 73 -4.30 -0.26 13.14
C LEU A 73 -3.80 -0.79 14.49
N GLN A 74 -4.55 -1.72 15.08
CA GLN A 74 -4.19 -2.33 16.35
C GLN A 74 -2.81 -2.99 16.29
N THR A 75 -2.00 -2.73 17.32
CA THR A 75 -0.68 -3.35 17.45
C THR A 75 -0.87 -4.79 17.94
N GLY A 76 -0.26 -5.77 17.26
CA GLY A 76 -0.38 -7.19 17.64
C GLY A 76 -1.48 -7.99 16.91
N ARG A 77 -2.26 -7.35 16.03
CA ARG A 77 -3.23 -8.07 15.19
C ARG A 77 -2.53 -9.11 14.31
N ARG A 78 -2.92 -10.38 14.46
CA ARG A 78 -2.40 -11.47 13.64
C ARG A 78 -2.98 -11.36 12.22
N LYS A 79 -2.08 -11.51 11.24
CA LYS A 79 -2.42 -11.62 9.82
C LYS A 79 -3.34 -12.82 9.62
N THR A 80 -4.39 -12.65 8.81
CA THR A 80 -5.40 -13.70 8.56
C THR A 80 -5.42 -14.21 7.12
N GLY A 81 -5.06 -13.39 6.12
CA GLY A 81 -5.03 -13.78 4.70
C GLY A 81 -3.65 -14.24 4.20
N ALA A 82 -3.57 -14.99 3.08
CA ALA A 82 -2.30 -15.38 2.47
C ALA A 82 -1.54 -14.16 1.89
N ILE A 83 -0.20 -14.19 1.90
CA ILE A 83 0.59 -13.18 1.14
C ILE A 83 0.78 -13.71 -0.27
N THR A 84 0.47 -12.89 -1.25
CA THR A 84 0.74 -13.17 -2.65
C THR A 84 1.74 -12.15 -3.20
N THR A 85 2.24 -12.36 -4.41
CA THR A 85 3.05 -11.36 -5.12
C THR A 85 2.33 -10.02 -5.23
N PHE A 86 1.00 -10.03 -5.42
CA PHE A 86 0.19 -8.81 -5.49
C PHE A 86 0.11 -8.07 -4.15
N THR A 87 0.20 -8.77 -3.02
CA THR A 87 0.26 -8.10 -1.71
C THR A 87 1.46 -7.16 -1.61
N ALA A 88 2.58 -7.49 -2.27
CA ALA A 88 3.79 -6.68 -2.27
C ALA A 88 3.69 -5.42 -3.17
N LEU A 89 2.72 -5.36 -4.09
CA LEU A 89 2.51 -4.24 -5.00
C LEU A 89 1.47 -3.30 -4.42
N CYS A 90 1.66 -1.99 -4.55
CA CYS A 90 0.59 -1.01 -4.36
C CYS A 90 -0.45 -1.13 -5.47
N GLU A 91 -1.69 -0.66 -5.24
CA GLU A 91 -2.78 -0.80 -6.20
C GLU A 91 -2.40 -0.28 -7.60
N ARG A 92 -1.78 0.90 -7.65
CA ARG A 92 -1.36 1.51 -8.91
C ARG A 92 -0.24 0.73 -9.61
N GLU A 93 0.67 0.10 -8.85
CA GLU A 93 1.71 -0.77 -9.41
C GLU A 93 1.06 -1.98 -10.10
N SER A 94 0.07 -2.61 -9.46
CA SER A 94 -0.66 -3.75 -10.03
C SER A 94 -1.44 -3.37 -11.29
N ILE A 95 -2.11 -2.22 -11.28
CA ILE A 95 -2.84 -1.72 -12.45
C ILE A 95 -1.89 -1.45 -13.61
N GLN A 96 -0.75 -0.80 -13.36
CA GLN A 96 0.22 -0.49 -14.41
C GLN A 96 0.82 -1.77 -14.99
N LEU A 97 1.20 -2.73 -14.13
CA LEU A 97 1.69 -4.04 -14.56
C LEU A 97 0.69 -4.74 -15.48
N ALA A 98 -0.60 -4.77 -15.11
CA ALA A 98 -1.63 -5.40 -15.92
C ALA A 98 -1.79 -4.70 -17.28
N LYS A 99 -1.76 -3.37 -17.33
CA LYS A 99 -1.86 -2.59 -18.57
C LYS A 99 -0.66 -2.83 -19.49
N ASP A 100 0.54 -2.82 -18.94
CA ASP A 100 1.75 -3.04 -19.72
C ASP A 100 1.78 -4.46 -20.28
N PHE A 101 1.39 -5.46 -19.47
CA PHE A 101 1.30 -6.84 -19.92
C PHE A 101 0.23 -7.05 -21.00
N ASP A 102 -0.97 -6.50 -20.81
CA ASP A 102 -2.06 -6.57 -21.80
C ASP A 102 -1.65 -5.94 -23.15
N LYS A 103 -0.89 -4.83 -23.11
CA LYS A 103 -0.33 -4.22 -24.32
C LYS A 103 0.66 -5.15 -25.03
N LEU A 104 1.49 -5.88 -24.28
CA LEU A 104 2.48 -6.81 -24.84
C LEU A 104 1.87 -8.07 -25.43
N THR A 105 0.76 -8.56 -24.88
CA THR A 105 0.13 -9.82 -25.32
C THR A 105 -0.89 -9.66 -26.44
N ARG A 106 -1.31 -8.43 -26.75
CA ARG A 106 -2.20 -8.11 -27.88
C ARG A 106 -1.48 -7.99 -29.24
N HIS A 107 -0.22 -8.41 -29.31
CA HIS A 107 0.56 -8.47 -30.54
C HIS A 107 0.39 -9.81 -31.25
#